data_AF-A0A6P1JAQ0-F1
#
_entry.id   AF-A0A6P1JAQ0-F1
#
_cell.length_a   1.000
_cell.length_b   1.000
_cell.length_c   1.000
_cell.angle_alpha   90.00
_cell.angle_beta   90.00
_cell.angle_gamma   90.00
#
_symmetry.space_group_name_H-M   'P 1'
#
loop_
_entity.id
_entity.type
_entity.pdbx_description
1 polymer ?
#
loop_
_entity_poly.entity_id
_entity_poly.type
_entity_poly.pdbx_seq_one_letter_code
_entity_poly.pdbx_strand_id
1 'polypeptide(L)'
;MTSPTPSLPERLHRSRADVSVLAGTTSERQVRPLREAIEAAAEHDDDAAALLDAVEAQTALLERAETQLSALERSVRDDLDRAATLTDVRTTAQLASAADVATACAAATALLLSVDDARASDVRHDPSAVLALLLEADAALDAVVAGYRDPRAQAERQLLLVEGARTVALLGADAVALLAAVHGDRVSAAPRILADETRAQLDAALRLAAADPSAALEQARAADDRARSALDEALLDLDGPGAPSADPLAAAPGELPAA
;
A
#
# COMPACT_ATOMS: atom_id res chain seq x y z
N MET A 1 23.51 7.94 -27.25
CA MET A 1 23.93 6.53 -27.13
C MET A 1 22.93 5.89 -26.17
N THR A 2 22.04 5.04 -26.67
CA THR A 2 21.10 4.28 -25.83
C THR A 2 21.85 3.12 -25.19
N SER A 3 21.79 3.01 -23.87
CA SER A 3 22.33 1.87 -23.13
C SER A 3 21.74 0.57 -23.68
N PRO A 4 22.53 -0.52 -23.80
CA PRO A 4 21.99 -1.81 -24.22
C PRO A 4 20.91 -2.28 -23.23
N THR A 5 19.85 -2.88 -23.77
CA THR A 5 18.79 -3.49 -22.95
C THR A 5 19.41 -4.58 -22.08
N PRO A 6 19.15 -4.58 -20.75
CA PRO A 6 19.71 -5.58 -19.86
C PRO A 6 19.24 -6.99 -20.25
N SER A 7 20.14 -7.96 -20.12
CA SER A 7 19.84 -9.38 -20.36
C SER A 7 18.93 -9.95 -19.26
N LEU A 8 18.23 -11.05 -19.53
CA LEU A 8 17.36 -11.72 -18.55
C LEU A 8 18.09 -12.05 -17.23
N PRO A 9 19.33 -12.60 -17.22
CA PRO A 9 20.05 -12.84 -15.97
C PRO A 9 20.36 -11.57 -15.18
N GLU A 10 20.68 -10.46 -15.85
CA GLU A 10 20.93 -9.16 -15.19
C GLU A 10 19.65 -8.59 -14.58
N ARG A 11 18.53 -8.68 -15.28
CA ARG A 11 17.21 -8.27 -14.77
C ARG A 11 16.84 -9.09 -13.55
N LEU A 12 16.95 -10.41 -13.64
CA LEU A 12 16.64 -11.33 -12.55
C LEU A 12 17.51 -11.09 -11.30
N HIS A 13 18.81 -10.83 -11.48
CA HIS A 13 19.69 -10.46 -10.38
C HIS A 13 19.27 -9.14 -9.71
N ARG A 14 18.92 -8.12 -10.51
CA ARG A 14 18.41 -6.84 -10.01
C ARG A 14 17.11 -7.02 -9.24
N SER A 15 16.11 -7.68 -9.83
CA SER A 15 14.82 -7.93 -9.17
C SER A 15 14.99 -8.68 -7.85
N ARG A 16 15.89 -9.65 -7.76
CA ARG A 16 16.21 -10.35 -6.50
C ARG A 16 16.78 -9.40 -5.45
N ALA A 17 17.68 -8.50 -5.83
CA ALA A 17 18.26 -7.52 -4.92
C ALA A 17 17.18 -6.55 -4.41
N ASP A 18 16.35 -6.02 -5.31
CA ASP A 18 15.28 -5.08 -4.97
C ASP A 18 14.25 -5.73 -4.03
N VAL A 19 13.79 -6.94 -4.34
CA VAL A 19 12.86 -7.69 -3.48
C VAL A 19 13.50 -8.07 -2.14
N SER A 20 14.80 -8.34 -2.09
CA SER A 20 15.50 -8.58 -0.83
C SER A 20 15.52 -7.33 0.07
N VAL A 21 15.59 -6.13 -0.51
CA VAL A 21 15.49 -4.87 0.24
C VAL A 21 14.06 -4.67 0.74
N LEU A 22 13.06 -4.91 -0.12
CA LEU A 22 11.64 -4.82 0.25
C LEU A 22 11.28 -5.82 1.36
N ALA A 23 11.83 -7.03 1.36
CA ALA A 23 11.62 -8.02 2.41
C ALA A 23 12.06 -7.54 3.81
N GLY A 24 12.97 -6.56 3.88
CA GLY A 24 13.40 -5.95 5.14
C GLY A 24 12.44 -4.90 5.70
N THR A 25 11.51 -4.38 4.89
CA THR A 25 10.70 -3.20 5.25
C THR A 25 9.21 -3.41 5.02
N THR A 26 8.81 -4.20 4.03
CA THR A 26 7.43 -4.38 3.59
C THR A 26 6.87 -5.71 4.07
N SER A 27 5.56 -5.76 4.38
CA SER A 27 4.86 -6.97 4.81
C SER A 27 5.06 -8.16 3.85
N GLU A 28 5.14 -9.38 4.40
CA GLU A 28 5.29 -10.61 3.60
C GLU A 28 4.13 -10.78 2.61
N ARG A 29 2.96 -10.26 2.97
CA ARG A 29 1.77 -10.20 2.12
C ARG A 29 2.05 -9.57 0.74
N GLN A 30 2.84 -8.50 0.69
CA GLN A 30 3.18 -7.80 -0.55
C GLN A 30 4.47 -8.34 -1.19
N VAL A 31 5.37 -8.90 -0.38
CA VAL A 31 6.69 -9.39 -0.84
C VAL A 31 6.61 -10.79 -1.44
N ARG A 32 5.77 -11.68 -0.90
CA ARG A 32 5.63 -13.07 -1.36
C ARG A 32 5.29 -13.18 -2.86
N PRO A 33 4.31 -12.44 -3.42
CA PRO A 33 4.02 -12.49 -4.85
C PRO A 33 5.23 -12.15 -5.73
N LEU A 34 6.03 -11.14 -5.33
CA LEU A 34 7.24 -10.75 -6.05
C LEU A 34 8.30 -11.85 -6.01
N ARG A 35 8.51 -12.45 -4.84
CA ARG A 35 9.48 -13.52 -4.64
C ARG A 35 9.14 -14.75 -5.46
N GLU A 36 7.88 -15.20 -5.42
CA GLU A 36 7.41 -16.36 -6.17
C GLU A 36 7.46 -16.12 -7.69
N ALA A 37 7.16 -14.89 -8.15
CA ALA A 37 7.29 -14.54 -9.56
C ALA A 37 8.75 -14.54 -10.05
N ILE A 38 9.69 -14.07 -9.23
CA ILE A 38 11.12 -14.14 -9.53
C ILE A 38 11.63 -15.59 -9.57
N GLU A 39 11.16 -16.44 -8.65
CA GLU A 39 11.49 -17.86 -8.63
C GLU A 39 10.96 -18.56 -9.89
N ALA A 40 9.69 -18.33 -10.24
CA ALA A 40 9.09 -18.87 -11.46
C ALA A 40 9.80 -18.40 -12.74
N ALA A 41 10.17 -17.12 -12.82
CA ALA A 41 10.94 -16.56 -13.94
C ALA A 41 12.37 -17.13 -14.05
N ALA A 42 12.94 -17.65 -12.95
CA ALA A 42 14.23 -18.34 -12.97
C ALA A 42 14.14 -19.77 -13.51
N GLU A 43 12.95 -20.38 -13.42
CA GLU A 43 12.71 -21.78 -13.77
C GLU A 43 12.08 -21.95 -15.17
N HIS A 44 11.33 -20.96 -15.66
CA HIS A 44 10.53 -21.05 -16.88
C HIS A 44 10.91 -19.97 -17.90
N ASP A 45 11.59 -20.35 -18.98
CA ASP A 45 12.11 -19.40 -19.99
C ASP A 45 11.01 -18.70 -20.82
N ASP A 46 9.87 -19.35 -21.07
CA ASP A 46 8.86 -18.85 -22.01
C ASP A 46 8.10 -17.62 -21.50
N ASP A 47 7.92 -17.49 -20.17
CA ASP A 47 7.20 -16.39 -19.52
C ASP A 47 8.08 -15.50 -18.63
N ALA A 48 9.38 -15.82 -18.51
CA ALA A 48 10.32 -15.12 -17.63
C ALA A 48 10.32 -13.59 -17.84
N ALA A 49 10.30 -13.14 -19.11
CA ALA A 49 10.32 -11.72 -19.42
C ALA A 49 9.07 -10.99 -18.92
N ALA A 50 7.88 -11.59 -19.10
CA ALA A 50 6.61 -11.00 -18.68
C ALA A 50 6.48 -10.98 -17.15
N LEU A 51 6.93 -12.04 -16.47
CA LEU A 51 6.97 -12.08 -15.01
C LEU A 51 7.91 -11.01 -14.44
N LEU A 52 9.10 -10.83 -15.03
CA LEU A 52 10.02 -9.78 -14.60
C LEU A 52 9.49 -8.38 -14.89
N ASP A 53 8.80 -8.15 -16.02
CA ASP A 53 8.12 -6.88 -16.29
C ASP A 53 7.05 -6.57 -15.22
N ALA A 54 6.26 -7.58 -14.83
CA ALA A 54 5.24 -7.43 -13.79
C ALA A 54 5.85 -7.20 -12.39
N VAL A 55 6.95 -7.89 -12.06
CA VAL A 55 7.71 -7.66 -10.81
C VAL A 55 8.27 -6.24 -10.77
N GLU A 56 8.88 -5.77 -11.86
CA GLU A 56 9.41 -4.39 -11.95
C GLU A 56 8.28 -3.35 -11.79
N ALA A 57 7.13 -3.58 -12.43
CA ALA A 57 5.96 -2.72 -12.30
C ALA A 57 5.41 -2.67 -10.86
N GLN A 58 5.30 -3.83 -10.20
CA GLN A 58 4.82 -3.92 -8.82
C GLN A 58 5.80 -3.30 -7.82
N THR A 59 7.11 -3.49 -8.00
CA THR A 59 8.15 -2.81 -7.19
C THR A 59 8.06 -1.30 -7.34
N ALA A 60 7.93 -0.79 -8.58
CA ALA A 60 7.75 0.65 -8.82
C ALA A 60 6.44 1.19 -8.22
N LEU A 61 5.38 0.36 -8.17
CA LEU A 61 4.12 0.70 -7.53
C LEU A 61 4.25 0.78 -6.00
N LEU A 62 5.03 -0.11 -5.38
CA LEU A 62 5.35 -0.05 -3.95
C LEU A 62 6.13 1.24 -3.61
N GLU A 63 7.16 1.57 -4.37
CA GLU A 63 7.93 2.81 -4.19
C GLU A 63 7.05 4.07 -4.32
N ARG A 64 6.12 4.04 -5.28
CA ARG A 64 5.13 5.11 -5.46
C ARG A 64 4.18 5.20 -4.26
N ALA A 65 3.68 4.06 -3.77
CA ALA A 65 2.82 4.01 -2.59
C ALA A 65 3.54 4.63 -1.40
N GLU A 66 4.80 4.26 -1.15
CA GLU A 66 5.58 4.83 -0.05
C GLU A 66 5.78 6.34 -0.16
N THR A 67 6.08 6.83 -1.36
CA THR A 67 6.23 8.26 -1.62
C THR A 67 4.92 9.00 -1.34
N GLN A 68 3.80 8.46 -1.80
CA GLN A 68 2.47 9.06 -1.63
C GLN A 68 2.01 9.01 -0.17
N LEU A 69 2.21 7.89 0.53
CA LEU A 69 1.90 7.77 1.95
C LEU A 69 2.76 8.71 2.81
N SER A 70 4.05 8.86 2.49
CA SER A 70 4.92 9.82 3.16
C SER A 70 4.49 11.28 2.93
N ALA A 71 4.00 11.58 1.72
CA ALA A 71 3.45 12.90 1.40
C ALA A 71 2.12 13.16 2.14
N LEU A 72 1.26 12.15 2.19
CA LEU A 72 0.00 12.16 2.93
C LEU A 72 0.23 12.39 4.42
N GLU A 73 1.13 11.63 5.02
CA GLU A 73 1.51 11.75 6.43
C GLU A 73 2.05 13.13 6.78
N ARG A 74 2.92 13.70 5.94
CA ARG A 74 3.39 15.08 6.09
C ARG A 74 2.24 16.08 6.05
N SER A 75 1.33 15.92 5.09
CA SER A 75 0.15 16.79 4.98
C SER A 75 -0.75 16.71 6.22
N VAL A 76 -0.96 15.52 6.78
CA VAL A 76 -1.76 15.34 8.02
C VAL A 76 -1.06 15.99 9.21
N ARG A 77 0.27 15.87 9.33
CA ARG A 77 1.05 16.54 10.38
C ARG A 77 1.00 18.06 10.25
N ASP A 78 1.14 18.60 9.03
CA ASP A 78 1.02 20.03 8.79
C ASP A 78 -0.37 20.57 9.21
N ASP A 79 -1.44 19.80 8.97
CA ASP A 79 -2.79 20.16 9.39
C ASP A 79 -3.00 20.02 10.91
N LEU A 80 -2.35 19.05 11.56
CA LEU A 80 -2.32 18.94 13.02
C LEU A 80 -1.67 20.16 13.65
N ASP A 81 -0.53 20.60 13.12
CA ASP A 81 0.18 21.80 13.58
C ASP A 81 -0.69 23.05 13.40
N ARG A 82 -1.37 23.19 12.25
CA ARG A 82 -2.33 24.29 12.03
C ARG A 82 -3.47 24.24 13.04
N ALA A 83 -4.09 23.08 13.26
CA ALA A 83 -5.17 22.91 14.23
C ALA A 83 -4.72 23.29 15.66
N ALA A 84 -3.49 22.95 16.04
CA ALA A 84 -2.91 23.36 17.31
C ALA A 84 -2.81 24.90 17.43
N THR A 85 -2.33 25.60 16.39
CA THR A 85 -2.25 27.07 16.42
C THR A 85 -3.59 27.78 16.48
N LEU A 86 -4.66 27.18 15.93
CA LEU A 86 -6.03 27.72 16.02
C LEU A 86 -6.57 27.70 17.45
N THR A 87 -6.06 26.81 18.29
CA THR A 87 -6.46 26.69 19.70
C THR A 87 -6.05 27.92 20.53
N ASP A 88 -5.07 28.70 20.05
CA ASP A 88 -4.47 29.85 20.76
C ASP A 88 -5.12 31.21 20.44
N VAL A 89 -5.97 31.32 19.42
CA VAL A 89 -6.63 32.58 19.01
C VAL A 89 -8.06 32.65 19.59
N ARG A 90 -8.27 33.33 20.74
CA ARG A 90 -9.50 33.17 21.54
C ARG A 90 -10.37 34.42 21.80
N THR A 91 -11.68 34.19 21.71
CA THR A 91 -12.85 34.91 22.25
C THR A 91 -13.88 33.89 22.80
N THR A 92 -14.85 34.32 23.63
CA THR A 92 -15.77 33.45 24.39
C THR A 92 -16.73 32.59 23.56
N ALA A 93 -17.05 32.96 22.32
CA ALA A 93 -17.85 32.13 21.40
C ALA A 93 -17.05 30.94 20.83
N GLN A 94 -15.71 30.96 20.94
CA GLN A 94 -14.80 29.96 20.38
C GLN A 94 -14.49 28.82 21.36
N LEU A 95 -15.05 28.82 22.58
CA LEU A 95 -14.73 27.83 23.62
C LEU A 95 -15.31 26.43 23.36
N ALA A 96 -16.52 26.32 22.79
CA ALA A 96 -17.08 25.03 22.38
C ALA A 96 -16.29 24.44 21.20
N SER A 97 -15.99 25.27 20.20
CA SER A 97 -15.13 24.92 19.07
C SER A 97 -13.71 24.53 19.50
N ALA A 98 -13.17 25.08 20.59
CA ALA A 98 -11.85 24.73 21.10
C ALA A 98 -11.79 23.32 21.73
N ALA A 99 -12.88 22.85 22.36
CA ALA A 99 -12.95 21.48 22.86
C ALA A 99 -12.95 20.49 21.69
N ASP A 100 -13.72 20.79 20.63
CA ASP A 100 -13.76 19.97 19.42
C ASP A 100 -12.39 19.91 18.72
N VAL A 101 -11.68 21.05 18.63
CA VAL A 101 -10.30 21.09 18.09
C VAL A 101 -9.34 20.27 18.95
N ALA A 102 -9.39 20.40 20.28
CA ALA A 102 -8.52 19.63 21.16
C ALA A 102 -8.77 18.12 21.05
N THR A 103 -10.04 17.69 20.95
CA THR A 103 -10.41 16.30 20.72
C THR A 103 -9.93 15.79 19.36
N ALA A 104 -10.11 16.57 18.29
CA ALA A 104 -9.61 16.25 16.96
C ALA A 104 -8.08 16.08 16.94
N CYS A 105 -7.34 17.03 17.52
CA CYS A 105 -5.88 16.96 17.63
C CYS A 105 -5.42 15.74 18.43
N ALA A 106 -6.07 15.43 19.55
CA ALA A 106 -5.73 14.26 20.35
C ALA A 106 -5.96 12.94 19.59
N ALA A 107 -7.09 12.80 18.89
CA ALA A 107 -7.38 11.63 18.07
C ALA A 107 -6.36 11.47 16.93
N ALA A 108 -6.11 12.54 16.17
CA ALA A 108 -5.12 12.54 15.10
C ALA A 108 -3.70 12.23 15.58
N THR A 109 -3.32 12.74 16.76
CA THR A 109 -2.01 12.45 17.38
C THR A 109 -1.87 10.96 17.72
N ALA A 110 -2.90 10.34 18.30
CA ALA A 110 -2.89 8.91 18.62
C ALA A 110 -2.80 8.03 17.36
N LEU A 111 -3.48 8.42 16.28
CA LEU A 111 -3.42 7.72 14.99
C LEU A 111 -2.06 7.89 14.33
N LEU A 112 -1.45 9.07 14.36
CA LEU A 112 -0.10 9.30 13.85
C LEU A 112 0.97 8.54 14.63
N LEU A 113 0.82 8.38 15.95
CA LEU A 113 1.68 7.49 16.73
C LEU A 113 1.53 6.04 16.28
N SER A 114 0.31 5.61 15.95
CA SER A 114 0.06 4.27 15.41
C SER A 114 0.67 4.11 14.01
N VAL A 115 0.74 5.17 13.20
CA VAL A 115 1.47 5.19 11.92
C VAL A 115 2.97 5.03 12.15
N ASP A 116 3.53 5.76 13.11
CA ASP A 116 4.95 5.65 13.47
C ASP A 116 5.31 4.24 13.94
N ASP A 117 4.47 3.63 14.79
CA ASP A 117 4.61 2.25 15.24
C ASP A 117 4.50 1.25 14.06
N ALA A 118 3.55 1.49 13.14
CA ALA A 118 3.37 0.65 11.96
C ALA A 118 4.57 0.72 10.99
N ARG A 119 5.29 1.84 10.95
CA ARG A 119 6.48 2.10 10.09
C ARG A 119 7.82 1.86 10.81
N ALA A 120 7.80 1.46 12.09
CA ALA A 120 9.02 1.25 12.85
C ALA A 120 9.90 0.17 12.19
N SER A 121 11.23 0.33 12.24
CA SER A 121 12.19 -0.49 11.48
C SER A 121 12.17 -1.99 11.81
N ASP A 122 11.60 -2.37 12.95
CA ASP A 122 11.41 -3.74 13.41
C ASP A 122 10.06 -4.34 12.99
N VAL A 123 9.16 -3.52 12.45
CA VAL A 123 7.83 -3.92 11.94
C VAL A 123 7.84 -3.82 10.42
N ARG A 124 7.60 -4.95 9.74
CA ARG A 124 7.34 -4.93 8.30
C ARG A 124 5.99 -4.30 8.05
N HIS A 125 5.95 -3.14 7.41
CA HIS A 125 4.72 -2.37 7.31
C HIS A 125 3.85 -2.82 6.12
N ASP A 126 2.53 -2.72 6.30
CA ASP A 126 1.54 -2.94 5.26
C ASP A 126 1.01 -1.58 4.76
N PRO A 127 1.22 -1.21 3.48
CA PRO A 127 0.72 0.05 2.92
C PRO A 127 -0.77 0.30 3.16
N SER A 128 -1.63 -0.74 3.13
CA SER A 128 -3.07 -0.59 3.39
C SER A 128 -3.36 -0.24 4.85
N ALA A 129 -2.62 -0.80 5.79
CA ALA A 129 -2.77 -0.48 7.21
C ALA A 129 -2.33 0.97 7.51
N VAL A 130 -1.21 1.40 6.94
CA VAL A 130 -0.71 2.78 7.07
C VAL A 130 -1.68 3.77 6.45
N LEU A 131 -2.20 3.46 5.24
CA LEU A 131 -3.21 4.28 4.58
C LEU A 131 -4.45 4.46 5.46
N ALA A 132 -5.00 3.38 6.00
CA ALA A 132 -6.21 3.44 6.83
C ALA A 132 -6.04 4.39 8.03
N LEU A 133 -4.92 4.29 8.75
CA LEU A 133 -4.59 5.18 9.87
C LEU A 133 -4.47 6.64 9.44
N LEU A 134 -3.81 6.90 8.31
CA LEU A 134 -3.65 8.26 7.78
C LEU A 134 -4.98 8.88 7.32
N LEU A 135 -5.86 8.08 6.72
CA LEU A 135 -7.19 8.51 6.29
C LEU A 135 -8.11 8.81 7.49
N GLU A 136 -7.98 8.05 8.58
CA GLU A 136 -8.71 8.30 9.82
C GLU A 136 -8.18 9.55 10.54
N ALA A 137 -6.86 9.74 10.58
CA ALA A 137 -6.23 10.92 11.15
C ALA A 137 -6.63 12.19 10.38
N ASP A 138 -6.64 12.10 9.05
CA ASP A 138 -7.13 13.17 8.19
C ASP A 138 -8.60 13.50 8.46
N ALA A 139 -9.48 12.48 8.50
CA ALA A 139 -10.90 12.69 8.77
C ALA A 139 -11.15 13.34 10.14
N ALA A 140 -10.36 12.99 11.16
CA ALA A 140 -10.42 13.61 12.48
C ALA A 140 -10.08 15.11 12.43
N LEU A 141 -9.12 15.52 11.59
CA LEU A 141 -8.70 16.92 11.43
C LEU A 141 -9.56 17.70 10.42
N ASP A 142 -10.13 17.05 9.42
CA ASP A 142 -10.78 17.73 8.30
C ASP A 142 -11.94 18.62 8.76
N ALA A 143 -12.75 18.12 9.71
CA ALA A 143 -13.86 18.87 10.29
C ALA A 143 -13.44 20.20 10.95
N VAL A 144 -12.19 20.31 11.43
CA VAL A 144 -11.69 21.50 12.13
C VAL A 144 -10.78 22.38 11.26
N VAL A 145 -10.07 21.80 10.29
CA VAL A 145 -9.11 22.53 9.43
C VAL A 145 -9.71 22.93 8.07
N ALA A 146 -10.71 22.23 7.54
CA ALA A 146 -11.22 22.47 6.18
C ALA A 146 -11.67 23.91 5.93
N GLY A 147 -12.28 24.56 6.93
CA GLY A 147 -12.70 25.97 6.84
C GLY A 147 -11.56 26.98 6.78
N TYR A 148 -10.32 26.56 7.08
CA TYR A 148 -9.12 27.38 7.08
C TYR A 148 -8.19 27.10 5.90
N ARG A 149 -8.45 26.03 5.13
CA ARG A 149 -7.69 25.75 3.90
C ARG A 149 -8.20 26.64 2.77
N ASP A 150 -7.28 27.17 1.97
CA ASP A 150 -7.69 27.78 0.72
C ASP A 150 -8.18 26.71 -0.28
N PRO A 151 -9.01 27.07 -1.28
CA PRO A 151 -9.62 26.09 -2.18
C PRO A 151 -8.61 25.26 -2.97
N ARG A 152 -7.42 25.82 -3.27
CA ARG A 152 -6.38 25.10 -4.00
C ARG A 152 -5.72 24.06 -3.11
N ALA A 153 -5.38 24.43 -1.87
CA ALA A 153 -4.84 23.50 -0.90
C ALA A 153 -5.83 22.34 -0.60
N GLN A 154 -7.13 22.64 -0.53
CA GLN A 154 -8.17 21.60 -0.37
C GLN A 154 -8.23 20.64 -1.56
N ALA A 155 -8.15 21.16 -2.79
CA ALA A 155 -8.16 20.32 -4.00
C ALA A 155 -6.90 19.44 -4.12
N GLU A 156 -5.72 20.01 -3.84
CA GLU A 156 -4.45 19.28 -3.83
C GLU A 156 -4.47 18.16 -2.76
N ARG A 157 -5.03 18.45 -1.58
CA ARG A 157 -5.24 17.45 -0.50
C ARG A 157 -6.15 16.31 -0.93
N GLN A 158 -7.29 16.63 -1.53
CA GLN A 158 -8.26 15.63 -2.00
C GLN A 158 -7.68 14.72 -3.07
N LEU A 159 -6.92 15.28 -4.02
CA LEU A 159 -6.22 14.50 -5.03
C LEU A 159 -5.20 13.56 -4.38
N LEU A 160 -4.41 14.04 -3.41
CA LEU A 160 -3.42 13.22 -2.69
C LEU A 160 -4.07 12.02 -1.98
N LEU A 161 -5.25 12.21 -1.37
CA LEU A 161 -6.01 11.14 -0.72
C LEU A 161 -6.47 10.07 -1.72
N VAL A 162 -7.06 10.52 -2.84
CA VAL A 162 -7.57 9.62 -3.89
C VAL A 162 -6.43 8.85 -4.53
N GLU A 163 -5.33 9.52 -4.87
CA GLU A 163 -4.16 8.89 -5.49
C GLU A 163 -3.48 7.89 -4.56
N GLY A 164 -3.32 8.22 -3.28
CA GLY A 164 -2.77 7.30 -2.28
C GLY A 164 -3.63 6.05 -2.14
N ALA A 165 -4.96 6.21 -1.98
CA ALA A 165 -5.88 5.08 -1.87
C ALA A 165 -5.91 4.21 -3.12
N ARG A 166 -5.89 4.83 -4.31
CA ARG A 166 -5.85 4.10 -5.57
C ARG A 166 -4.56 3.29 -5.72
N THR A 167 -3.40 3.89 -5.44
CA THR A 167 -2.12 3.21 -5.58
C THR A 167 -2.04 1.99 -4.66
N VAL A 168 -2.49 2.12 -3.41
CA VAL A 168 -2.51 1.01 -2.45
C VAL A 168 -3.49 -0.08 -2.88
N ALA A 169 -4.68 0.26 -3.38
CA ALA A 169 -5.61 -0.71 -3.93
C ALA A 169 -5.04 -1.48 -5.14
N LEU A 170 -4.27 -0.80 -6.00
CA LEU A 170 -3.58 -1.45 -7.12
C LEU A 170 -2.54 -2.45 -6.64
N LEU A 171 -1.83 -2.20 -5.53
CA LEU A 171 -0.86 -3.16 -4.98
C LEU A 171 -1.50 -4.52 -4.73
N GLY A 172 -2.66 -4.55 -4.09
CA GLY A 172 -3.39 -5.80 -3.81
C GLY A 172 -3.88 -6.49 -5.09
N ALA A 173 -4.44 -5.74 -6.03
CA ALA A 173 -4.94 -6.31 -7.29
C ALA A 173 -3.80 -6.88 -8.17
N ASP A 174 -2.68 -6.16 -8.28
CA ASP A 174 -1.51 -6.54 -9.06
C ASP A 174 -0.73 -7.69 -8.40
N ALA A 175 -0.70 -7.76 -7.06
CA ALA A 175 -0.23 -8.93 -6.33
C ALA A 175 -1.03 -10.20 -6.64
N VAL A 176 -2.37 -10.11 -6.69
CA VAL A 176 -3.23 -11.25 -7.08
C VAL A 176 -2.94 -11.69 -8.51
N ALA A 177 -2.78 -10.73 -9.44
CA ALA A 177 -2.45 -11.05 -10.83
C ALA A 177 -1.08 -11.73 -10.97
N LEU A 178 -0.07 -11.29 -10.20
CA LEU A 178 1.23 -11.96 -10.12
C LEU A 178 1.09 -13.40 -9.62
N LEU A 179 0.39 -13.63 -8.50
CA LEU A 179 0.16 -14.97 -7.97
C LEU A 179 -0.59 -15.87 -8.96
N ALA A 180 -1.59 -15.33 -9.66
CA ALA A 180 -2.33 -16.06 -10.69
C ALA A 180 -1.46 -16.39 -11.91
N ALA A 181 -0.55 -15.50 -12.30
CA ALA A 181 0.41 -15.76 -13.38
C ALA A 181 1.40 -16.87 -13.02
N VAL A 182 1.83 -16.94 -11.76
CA VAL A 182 2.77 -17.96 -11.27
C VAL A 182 2.09 -19.31 -11.07
N HIS A 183 0.92 -19.33 -10.44
CA HIS A 183 0.31 -20.58 -9.95
C HIS A 183 -0.90 -21.05 -10.75
N GLY A 184 -1.35 -20.27 -11.74
CA GLY A 184 -2.47 -20.60 -12.60
C GLY A 184 -3.73 -20.97 -11.81
N ASP A 185 -4.22 -22.19 -12.03
CA ASP A 185 -5.47 -22.68 -11.45
C ASP A 185 -5.44 -23.00 -9.96
N ARG A 186 -4.27 -22.90 -9.31
CA ARG A 186 -4.20 -22.98 -7.85
C ARG A 186 -4.78 -21.75 -7.16
N VAL A 187 -4.68 -20.57 -7.78
CA VAL A 187 -5.40 -19.37 -7.31
C VAL A 187 -6.80 -19.47 -7.87
N SER A 188 -7.85 -19.56 -7.07
CA SER A 188 -9.20 -19.76 -7.59
C SER A 188 -9.71 -18.57 -8.42
N ALA A 189 -10.81 -18.74 -9.15
CA ALA A 189 -11.34 -17.67 -10.01
C ALA A 189 -11.85 -16.44 -9.23
N ALA A 190 -12.34 -16.64 -8.00
CA ALA A 190 -12.94 -15.58 -7.18
C ALA A 190 -11.96 -14.41 -6.89
N PRO A 191 -10.76 -14.62 -6.32
CA PRO A 191 -9.81 -13.54 -6.08
C PRO A 191 -9.35 -12.86 -7.38
N ARG A 192 -9.21 -13.61 -8.48
CA ARG A 192 -8.85 -13.05 -9.79
C ARG A 192 -9.92 -12.07 -10.31
N ILE A 193 -11.18 -12.48 -10.26
CA ILE A 193 -12.32 -11.64 -10.67
C ILE A 193 -12.39 -10.39 -9.79
N LEU A 194 -12.25 -10.53 -8.47
CA LEU A 194 -12.24 -9.38 -7.56
C LEU A 194 -11.10 -8.40 -7.85
N ALA A 195 -9.91 -8.88 -8.20
CA ALA A 195 -8.79 -8.03 -8.58
C ALA A 195 -9.06 -7.26 -9.89
N ASP A 196 -9.64 -7.91 -10.89
CA ASP A 196 -10.00 -7.27 -12.17
C ASP A 196 -11.12 -6.23 -12.00
N GLU A 197 -12.15 -6.56 -11.23
CA GLU A 197 -13.21 -5.61 -10.88
C GLU A 197 -12.67 -4.42 -10.09
N THR A 198 -11.69 -4.65 -9.20
CA THR A 198 -11.00 -3.58 -8.47
C THR A 198 -10.32 -2.61 -9.43
N ARG A 199 -9.56 -3.11 -10.42
CA ARG A 199 -8.92 -2.24 -11.43
C ARG A 199 -9.96 -1.40 -12.19
N ALA A 200 -11.04 -2.03 -12.64
CA ALA A 200 -12.11 -1.34 -13.35
C ALA A 200 -12.78 -0.25 -12.48
N GLN A 201 -12.97 -0.51 -11.19
CA GLN A 201 -13.50 0.47 -10.24
C GLN A 201 -12.54 1.64 -10.02
N LEU A 202 -11.23 1.39 -9.94
CA LEU A 202 -10.23 2.46 -9.76
C LEU A 202 -10.14 3.39 -10.97
N ASP A 203 -10.30 2.87 -12.18
CA ASP A 203 -10.40 3.69 -13.40
C ASP A 203 -11.68 4.54 -13.45
N ALA A 204 -12.77 4.06 -12.85
CA ALA A 204 -13.98 4.85 -12.66
C ALA A 204 -13.76 5.96 -11.61
N ALA A 205 -13.13 5.64 -10.48
CA ALA A 205 -12.83 6.59 -9.41
C ALA A 205 -11.95 7.76 -9.90
N LEU A 206 -10.93 7.49 -10.73
CA LEU A 206 -10.11 8.54 -11.35
C LEU A 206 -10.91 9.53 -12.19
N ARG A 207 -11.86 9.03 -12.99
CA ARG A 207 -12.72 9.89 -13.82
C ARG A 207 -13.68 10.72 -12.97
N LEU A 208 -14.08 10.19 -11.82
CA LEU A 208 -14.96 10.86 -10.87
C LEU A 208 -14.22 11.94 -10.06
N ALA A 209 -12.94 11.74 -9.75
CA ALA A 209 -12.17 12.58 -8.82
C ALA A 209 -12.19 14.09 -9.14
N ALA A 210 -12.27 14.46 -10.42
CA ALA A 210 -12.35 15.86 -10.83
C ALA A 210 -13.72 16.52 -10.54
N ALA A 211 -14.79 15.72 -10.50
CA ALA A 211 -16.15 16.20 -10.29
C ALA A 211 -16.62 15.99 -8.84
N ASP A 212 -16.26 14.87 -8.23
CA ASP A 212 -16.61 14.48 -6.87
C ASP A 212 -15.43 13.71 -6.22
N PRO A 213 -14.45 14.43 -5.64
CA PRO A 213 -13.28 13.81 -5.04
C PRO A 213 -13.62 12.98 -3.79
N SER A 214 -14.68 13.32 -3.05
CA SER A 214 -15.12 12.58 -1.87
C SER A 214 -15.67 11.21 -2.28
N ALA A 215 -16.57 11.17 -3.27
CA ALA A 215 -17.08 9.90 -3.80
C ALA A 215 -15.97 9.07 -4.48
N ALA A 216 -15.01 9.72 -5.15
CA ALA A 216 -13.84 9.02 -5.71
C ALA A 216 -12.97 8.39 -4.61
N LEU A 217 -12.77 9.08 -3.49
CA LEU A 217 -12.01 8.56 -2.35
C LEU A 217 -12.73 7.36 -1.70
N GLU A 218 -14.05 7.44 -1.52
CA GLU A 218 -14.85 6.31 -1.02
C GLU A 218 -14.75 5.09 -1.94
N GLN A 219 -14.81 5.30 -3.26
CA GLN A 219 -14.62 4.23 -4.24
C GLN A 219 -13.22 3.63 -4.19
N ALA A 220 -12.18 4.46 -4.01
CA ALA A 220 -10.80 3.99 -3.89
C ALA A 220 -10.56 3.20 -2.59
N ARG A 221 -11.16 3.62 -1.46
CA ARG A 221 -11.11 2.89 -0.18
C ARG A 221 -11.82 1.53 -0.28
N ALA A 222 -13.01 1.50 -0.86
CA ALA A 222 -13.73 0.25 -1.09
C ALA A 222 -12.97 -0.69 -2.05
N ALA A 223 -12.23 -0.15 -3.01
CA ALA A 223 -11.36 -0.90 -3.88
C ALA A 223 -10.14 -1.47 -3.12
N ASP A 224 -9.52 -0.71 -2.21
CA ASP A 224 -8.44 -1.21 -1.34
C ASP A 224 -8.92 -2.39 -0.47
N ASP A 225 -10.05 -2.26 0.21
CA ASP A 225 -10.62 -3.35 1.01
C ASP A 225 -10.91 -4.60 0.18
N ARG A 226 -11.40 -4.43 -1.05
CA ARG A 226 -11.64 -5.56 -1.97
C ARG A 226 -10.33 -6.19 -2.44
N ALA A 227 -9.35 -5.39 -2.84
CA ALA A 227 -8.03 -5.86 -3.27
C ALA A 227 -7.34 -6.64 -2.14
N ARG A 228 -7.49 -6.15 -0.91
CA ARG A 228 -7.05 -6.82 0.30
C ARG A 228 -7.74 -8.17 0.45
N SER A 229 -9.07 -8.22 0.46
CA SER A 229 -9.81 -9.49 0.53
C SER A 229 -9.39 -10.48 -0.55
N ALA A 230 -9.24 -10.02 -1.80
CA ALA A 230 -8.82 -10.85 -2.93
C ALA A 230 -7.40 -11.42 -2.74
N LEU A 231 -6.46 -10.61 -2.24
CA LEU A 231 -5.11 -11.07 -1.96
C LEU A 231 -5.08 -12.06 -0.80
N ASP A 232 -5.85 -11.83 0.26
CA ASP A 232 -5.95 -12.78 1.38
C ASP A 232 -6.53 -14.13 0.92
N GLU A 233 -7.59 -14.11 0.09
CA GLU A 233 -8.16 -15.32 -0.50
C GLU A 233 -7.16 -16.05 -1.42
N ALA A 234 -6.42 -15.32 -2.27
CA ALA A 234 -5.40 -15.92 -3.12
C ALA A 234 -4.27 -16.58 -2.31
N LEU A 235 -3.84 -15.96 -1.20
CA LEU A 235 -2.84 -16.54 -0.31
C LEU A 235 -3.38 -17.77 0.41
N LEU A 236 -4.64 -17.75 0.86
CA LEU A 236 -5.31 -18.91 1.45
C LEU A 236 -5.43 -20.08 0.48
N ASP A 237 -5.74 -19.82 -0.79
CA ASP A 237 -5.77 -20.84 -1.84
C ASP A 237 -4.42 -21.54 -1.99
N LEU A 238 -3.31 -20.79 -1.88
CA LEU A 238 -1.95 -21.30 -2.01
C LEU A 238 -1.46 -22.05 -0.76
N ASP A 239 -1.90 -21.65 0.43
CA ASP A 239 -1.51 -22.22 1.73
C ASP A 239 -2.43 -23.35 2.21
N GLY A 240 -3.54 -23.58 1.49
CA GLY A 240 -4.53 -24.59 1.81
C GLY A 240 -4.01 -26.03 1.74
N PRO A 241 -4.82 -27.03 2.15
CA PRO A 241 -4.40 -28.43 2.28
C PRO A 241 -3.94 -29.14 0.99
N GLY A 242 -3.97 -28.46 -0.16
CA GLY A 242 -3.38 -28.90 -1.44
C GLY A 242 -2.02 -28.28 -1.75
N ALA A 243 -1.43 -27.48 -0.85
CA ALA A 243 -0.11 -26.88 -1.02
C ALA A 243 0.97 -27.98 -1.09
N PRO A 244 1.94 -27.90 -2.03
CA PRO A 244 3.12 -28.74 -1.95
C PRO A 244 3.80 -28.45 -0.62
N SER A 245 4.09 -29.50 0.17
CA SER A 245 4.87 -29.37 1.39
C SER A 245 6.15 -28.60 1.04
N ALA A 246 6.36 -27.44 1.68
CA ALA A 246 7.61 -26.73 1.55
C ALA A 246 8.73 -27.70 1.93
N ASP A 247 9.59 -28.06 0.97
CA ASP A 247 10.87 -28.65 1.33
C ASP A 247 11.54 -27.65 2.28
N PRO A 248 11.97 -28.07 3.47
CA PRO A 248 12.59 -27.16 4.41
C PRO A 248 13.82 -26.57 3.69
N LEU A 249 13.79 -25.26 3.46
CA LEU A 249 14.93 -24.46 3.04
C LEU A 249 16.14 -24.98 3.81
N ALA A 250 17.09 -25.58 3.07
CA ALA A 250 18.25 -26.23 3.63
C ALA A 250 18.88 -25.31 4.68
N ALA A 251 18.85 -25.76 5.94
CA ALA A 251 19.50 -25.09 7.04
C ALA A 251 20.93 -24.74 6.63
N ALA A 252 21.31 -23.47 6.83
CA ALA A 252 22.67 -23.01 6.64
C ALA A 252 23.65 -23.97 7.36
N PRO A 253 24.81 -24.32 6.76
CA PRO A 253 25.73 -25.26 7.36
C PRO A 253 26.43 -24.59 8.53
N GLY A 254 26.00 -24.89 9.75
CA GLY A 254 26.66 -24.34 10.92
C GLY A 254 25.96 -24.62 12.22
N GLU A 255 25.89 -25.89 12.62
CA GLU A 255 25.94 -26.25 14.04
C GLU A 255 26.29 -27.75 14.16
N LEU A 256 27.55 -28.02 14.53
CA LEU A 256 27.97 -29.34 14.97
C LEU A 256 27.41 -29.58 16.38
N PRO A 257 26.90 -30.80 16.68
CA PRO A 257 26.46 -31.11 18.03
C PRO A 257 27.67 -31.19 18.97
N ALA A 258 27.56 -30.52 20.12
CA ALA A 258 28.51 -30.68 21.21
C ALA A 258 28.45 -32.12 21.74
N ALA A 259 29.63 -32.71 21.92
CA ALA A 259 29.86 -34.03 22.53
C ALA A 259 29.71 -34.00 24.05
#